data_AF-A0A285PCB1-F1
#
_entry.id   AF-A0A285PCB1-F1
#
_cell.length_a   1.000
_cell.length_b   1.000
_cell.length_c   1.000
_cell.angle_alpha   90.00
_cell.angle_beta   90.00
_cell.angle_gamma   90.00
#
_symmetry.space_group_name_H-M   'P 1'
#
loop_
_entity.id
_entity.type
_entity.pdbx_description
1 polymer ?
#
loop_
_entity_poly.entity_id
_entity_poly.type
_entity_poly.pdbx_seq_one_letter_code
_entity_poly.pdbx_strand_id
1 'polypeptide(L)'
;MQTAKELPEELDVTNPLHVEWIKSSRDPLIWHEAAVAALAYMGDKHGFLPWLVEQPELDRATAGWLFLWCAGERYLSGQKDGFYAKIPDDRVLELTKEICWRSENGEFGSERAGLDTSFEETREKCLKLISNGQIADGVVAPRALLSKPFQSQNGNGKYFVSDGMLVNSSFMSGLLGWA
;
A
#
# COMPACT_ATOMS: atom_id res chain seq x y z
N MET A 1 -22.71 -6.28 26.99
CA MET A 1 -22.63 -6.93 25.66
C MET A 1 -22.15 -5.89 24.67
N GLN A 2 -20.87 -5.94 24.27
CA GLN A 2 -20.42 -5.19 23.10
C GLN A 2 -20.93 -5.96 21.88
N THR A 3 -21.90 -5.39 21.16
CA THR A 3 -22.24 -5.83 19.81
C THR A 3 -20.96 -5.77 18.98
N ALA A 4 -20.57 -6.89 18.38
CA ALA A 4 -19.53 -6.88 17.35
C ALA A 4 -19.92 -5.81 16.34
N LYS A 5 -19.08 -4.78 16.17
CA LYS A 5 -19.35 -3.70 15.23
C LYS A 5 -19.39 -4.34 13.84
N GLU A 6 -20.57 -4.41 13.24
CA GLU A 6 -20.72 -4.96 11.89
C GLU A 6 -19.80 -4.20 10.95
N LEU A 7 -19.07 -4.95 10.13
CA LEU A 7 -18.19 -4.40 9.11
C LEU A 7 -19.07 -3.79 8.01
N PRO A 8 -18.87 -2.50 7.63
CA PRO A 8 -19.59 -1.90 6.51
C PRO A 8 -19.52 -2.79 5.27
N GLU A 9 -20.63 -2.91 4.54
CA GLU A 9 -20.68 -3.72 3.31
C GLU A 9 -19.72 -3.18 2.25
N GLU A 10 -19.65 -1.85 2.16
CA GLU A 10 -18.83 -1.13 1.20
C GLU A 10 -18.14 0.07 1.85
N LEU A 11 -16.91 0.36 1.42
CA LEU A 11 -16.13 1.52 1.81
C LEU A 11 -15.59 2.22 0.56
N ASP A 12 -15.65 3.55 0.58
CA ASP A 12 -15.30 4.43 -0.54
C ASP A 12 -14.23 5.40 -0.05
N VAL A 13 -13.02 5.29 -0.60
CA VAL A 13 -11.89 6.16 -0.21
C VAL A 13 -12.09 7.63 -0.65
N THR A 14 -13.09 7.93 -1.48
CA THR A 14 -13.51 9.28 -1.84
C THR A 14 -14.53 9.88 -0.87
N ASN A 15 -15.04 9.10 0.09
CA ASN A 15 -15.92 9.57 1.15
C ASN A 15 -15.13 9.80 2.47
N PRO A 16 -15.13 11.04 3.03
CA PRO A 16 -14.34 11.34 4.22
C PRO A 16 -14.74 10.51 5.45
N LEU A 17 -16.03 10.16 5.61
CA LEU A 17 -16.48 9.33 6.74
C LEU A 17 -15.95 7.89 6.65
N HIS A 18 -15.87 7.36 5.43
CA HIS A 18 -15.30 6.04 5.20
C HIS A 18 -13.80 6.04 5.44
N VAL A 19 -13.09 7.09 5.02
CA VAL A 19 -11.66 7.25 5.30
C VAL A 19 -11.39 7.31 6.81
N GLU A 20 -12.17 8.08 7.58
CA GLU A 20 -12.00 8.12 9.04
C GLU A 20 -12.32 6.76 9.69
N TRP A 21 -13.32 6.04 9.19
CA TRP A 21 -13.57 4.67 9.64
C TRP A 21 -12.38 3.75 9.35
N ILE A 22 -11.83 3.79 8.13
CA ILE A 22 -10.67 3.01 7.71
C ILE A 22 -9.47 3.30 8.62
N LYS A 23 -9.17 4.58 8.88
CA LYS A 23 -8.11 4.98 9.82
C LYS A 23 -8.34 4.40 11.22
N SER A 24 -9.58 4.48 11.72
CA SER A 24 -9.95 3.97 13.05
C SER A 24 -9.90 2.46 13.19
N SER A 25 -9.98 1.70 12.08
CA SER A 25 -10.00 0.23 12.11
C SER A 25 -8.71 -0.38 12.66
N ARG A 26 -7.57 0.31 12.46
CA ARG A 26 -6.21 -0.17 12.75
C ARG A 26 -5.95 -1.60 12.26
N ASP A 27 -6.58 -1.99 11.15
CA ASP A 27 -6.40 -3.30 10.53
C ASP A 27 -5.52 -3.17 9.28
N PRO A 28 -4.29 -3.72 9.30
CA PRO A 28 -3.36 -3.58 8.18
C PRO A 28 -3.89 -4.13 6.86
N LEU A 29 -4.80 -5.12 6.89
CA LEU A 29 -5.43 -5.66 5.68
C LEU A 29 -6.43 -4.67 5.07
N ILE A 30 -7.22 -3.99 5.91
CA ILE A 30 -8.14 -2.94 5.43
C ILE A 30 -7.34 -1.75 4.89
N TRP A 31 -6.24 -1.39 5.56
CA TRP A 31 -5.36 -0.34 5.07
C TRP A 31 -4.68 -0.69 3.74
N HIS A 32 -4.32 -1.96 3.53
CA HIS A 32 -3.79 -2.42 2.24
C HIS A 32 -4.79 -2.18 1.11
N GLU A 33 -6.01 -2.68 1.24
CA GLU A 33 -7.05 -2.52 0.22
C GLU A 33 -7.39 -1.03 0.00
N ALA A 34 -7.45 -0.24 1.07
CA ALA A 34 -7.66 1.21 0.97
C ALA A 34 -6.51 1.91 0.23
N ALA A 35 -5.27 1.47 0.44
CA ALA A 35 -4.12 1.99 -0.27
C ALA A 35 -4.17 1.64 -1.77
N VAL A 36 -4.58 0.41 -2.10
CA VAL A 36 -4.79 -0.04 -3.48
C VAL A 36 -5.88 0.80 -4.16
N ALA A 37 -7.05 0.94 -3.52
CA ALA A 37 -8.15 1.74 -4.03
C ALA A 37 -7.75 3.21 -4.26
N ALA A 38 -7.11 3.83 -3.27
CA ALA A 38 -6.70 5.23 -3.36
C ALA A 38 -5.61 5.46 -4.42
N LEU A 39 -4.59 4.61 -4.49
CA LEU A 39 -3.47 4.82 -5.40
C LEU A 39 -3.77 4.41 -6.84
N ALA A 40 -4.41 3.26 -7.07
CA ALA A 40 -4.56 2.69 -8.41
C ALA A 40 -5.90 3.04 -9.10
N TYR A 41 -6.94 3.40 -8.34
CA TYR A 41 -8.29 3.57 -8.89
C TYR A 41 -8.86 4.98 -8.71
N MET A 42 -8.97 5.45 -7.46
CA MET A 42 -9.85 6.57 -7.11
C MET A 42 -9.11 7.89 -6.83
N GLY A 43 -7.81 7.83 -6.57
CA GLY A 43 -7.05 8.95 -6.01
C GLY A 43 -7.21 9.08 -4.49
N ASP A 44 -6.47 10.00 -3.89
CA ASP A 44 -6.39 10.18 -2.44
C ASP A 44 -6.86 11.58 -2.00
N LYS A 45 -8.14 11.87 -2.21
CA LYS A 45 -8.71 13.20 -1.94
C LYS A 45 -8.64 13.63 -0.47
N HIS A 46 -8.62 12.67 0.45
CA HIS A 46 -8.72 12.91 1.90
C HIS A 46 -7.42 12.61 2.65
N GLY A 47 -6.29 12.51 1.94
CA GLY A 47 -4.96 12.37 2.53
C GLY A 47 -4.78 11.08 3.34
N PHE A 48 -5.41 9.98 2.90
CA PHE A 48 -5.25 8.68 3.52
C PHE A 48 -3.83 8.13 3.32
N LEU A 49 -3.23 8.26 2.13
CA LEU A 49 -1.91 7.69 1.84
C LEU A 49 -0.78 8.38 2.63
N PRO A 50 -0.70 9.73 2.70
CA PRO A 50 0.29 10.41 3.55
C PRO A 50 0.12 10.03 5.02
N TRP A 51 -1.11 9.98 5.51
CA TRP A 51 -1.37 9.53 6.88
C TRP A 51 -0.91 8.09 7.10
N LEU A 52 -1.21 7.18 6.16
CA LEU A 52 -0.90 5.76 6.27
C LEU A 52 0.62 5.52 6.35
N VAL A 53 1.41 6.23 5.53
CA VAL A 53 2.87 6.07 5.52
C VAL A 53 3.54 6.56 6.80
N GLU A 54 2.85 7.31 7.66
CA GLU A 54 3.35 7.73 8.97
C GLU A 54 2.97 6.75 10.10
N GLN A 55 2.07 5.79 9.86
CA GLN A 55 1.57 4.93 10.94
C GLN A 55 2.59 3.85 11.34
N PRO A 56 2.82 3.62 12.65
CA PRO A 56 3.76 2.60 13.11
C PRO A 56 3.30 1.19 12.74
N GLU A 57 1.99 0.94 12.67
CA GLU A 57 1.44 -0.37 12.27
C GLU A 57 1.43 -0.61 10.75
N LEU A 58 1.97 0.30 9.94
CA LEU A 58 2.04 0.12 8.49
C LEU A 58 2.72 -1.20 8.13
N ASP A 59 1.98 -2.08 7.46
CA ASP A 59 2.47 -3.37 7.00
C ASP A 59 3.62 -3.22 6.00
N ARG A 60 4.67 -4.04 6.13
CA ARG A 60 5.81 -4.00 5.19
C ARG A 60 5.35 -4.29 3.76
N ALA A 61 4.42 -5.22 3.58
CA ALA A 61 3.91 -5.53 2.25
C ALA A 61 3.15 -4.33 1.68
N THR A 62 2.33 -3.62 2.46
CA THR A 62 1.67 -2.40 2.00
C THR A 62 2.66 -1.31 1.59
N ALA A 63 3.71 -1.06 2.40
CA ALA A 63 4.78 -0.13 2.01
C ALA A 63 5.51 -0.58 0.72
N GLY A 64 5.77 -1.88 0.60
CA GLY A 64 6.36 -2.50 -0.59
C GLY A 64 5.48 -2.34 -1.82
N TRP A 65 4.17 -2.54 -1.69
CA TRP A 65 3.20 -2.35 -2.76
C TRP A 65 3.22 -0.90 -3.26
N LEU A 66 3.10 0.07 -2.35
CA LEU A 66 3.16 1.49 -2.68
C LEU A 66 4.45 1.86 -3.42
N PHE A 67 5.60 1.38 -2.92
CA PHE A 67 6.90 1.65 -3.54
C PHE A 67 7.06 1.00 -4.92
N LEU A 68 6.76 -0.30 -5.04
CA LEU A 68 6.99 -1.06 -6.27
C LEU A 68 5.95 -0.75 -7.34
N TRP A 69 4.68 -0.52 -6.97
CA TRP A 69 3.62 -0.13 -7.91
C TRP A 69 3.91 1.24 -8.54
N CYS A 70 4.42 2.19 -7.76
CA CYS A 70 4.87 3.49 -8.25
C CYS A 70 6.23 3.43 -8.97
N ALA A 71 6.65 2.27 -9.50
CA ALA A 71 7.91 2.10 -10.22
C ALA A 71 9.14 2.58 -9.44
N GLY A 72 9.32 2.05 -8.23
CA GLY A 72 10.40 2.42 -7.32
C GLY A 72 11.80 2.42 -7.94
N GLU A 73 12.08 1.57 -8.93
CA GLU A 73 13.34 1.57 -9.67
C GLU A 73 13.61 2.87 -10.43
N ARG A 74 12.55 3.53 -10.92
CA ARG A 74 12.64 4.84 -11.59
C ARG A 74 12.99 5.92 -10.60
N TYR A 75 12.34 5.92 -9.42
CA TYR A 75 12.68 6.82 -8.32
C TYR A 75 14.15 6.65 -7.90
N LEU A 76 14.63 5.41 -7.73
CA LEU A 76 16.02 5.12 -7.39
C LEU A 76 17.01 5.67 -8.42
N SER A 77 16.61 5.68 -9.69
CA SER A 77 17.40 6.25 -10.80
C SER A 77 17.22 7.77 -10.96
N GLY A 78 16.49 8.43 -10.06
CA GLY A 78 16.33 9.89 -10.01
C GLY A 78 15.18 10.45 -10.86
N GLN A 79 14.32 9.59 -11.43
CA GLN A 79 13.12 10.03 -12.13
C GLN A 79 12.09 10.61 -11.15
N LYS A 80 11.37 11.64 -11.61
CA LYS A 80 10.48 12.46 -10.78
C LYS A 80 9.03 12.51 -11.26
N ASP A 81 8.70 11.79 -12.32
CA ASP A 81 7.40 11.85 -12.99
C ASP A 81 7.04 10.54 -13.69
N GLY A 82 5.81 10.47 -14.22
CA GLY A 82 5.32 9.36 -15.02
C GLY A 82 5.09 8.10 -14.19
N PHE A 83 4.66 8.28 -12.94
CA PHE A 83 4.34 7.17 -12.05
C PHE A 83 2.95 6.60 -12.35
N TYR A 84 2.77 5.31 -12.08
CA TYR A 84 1.51 4.59 -12.33
C TYR A 84 0.50 4.79 -11.20
N ALA A 85 0.11 6.04 -10.92
CA ALA A 85 -0.81 6.38 -9.83
C ALA A 85 -1.95 7.32 -10.27
N LYS A 86 -3.04 7.30 -9.49
CA LYS A 86 -4.20 8.21 -9.62
C LYS A 86 -4.07 9.47 -8.77
N ILE A 87 -2.90 9.68 -8.18
CA ILE A 87 -2.53 10.90 -7.48
C ILE A 87 -1.42 11.62 -8.27
N PRO A 88 -1.26 12.95 -8.10
CA PRO A 88 -0.19 13.71 -8.73
C PRO A 88 1.22 13.16 -8.44
N ASP A 89 2.13 13.27 -9.41
CA ASP A 89 3.51 12.73 -9.32
C ASP A 89 4.32 13.31 -8.15
N ASP A 90 4.11 14.58 -7.80
CA ASP A 90 4.74 15.22 -6.63
C ASP A 90 4.32 14.53 -5.32
N ARG A 91 3.05 14.14 -5.21
CA ARG A 91 2.55 13.35 -4.07
C ARG A 91 3.09 11.93 -4.06
N VAL A 92 3.22 11.29 -5.22
CA VAL A 92 3.90 9.99 -5.30
C VAL A 92 5.33 10.12 -4.78
N LEU A 93 6.08 11.14 -5.21
CA LEU A 93 7.44 11.36 -4.74
C LEU A 93 7.54 11.58 -3.23
N GLU A 94 6.63 12.34 -2.65
CA GLU A 94 6.58 12.55 -1.19
C GLU A 94 6.36 11.22 -0.46
N LEU A 95 5.38 10.42 -0.89
CA LEU A 95 5.12 9.10 -0.32
C LEU A 95 6.33 8.17 -0.45
N THR A 96 6.92 8.11 -1.64
CA THR A 96 8.09 7.26 -1.91
C THR A 96 9.28 7.66 -1.04
N LYS A 97 9.54 8.96 -0.87
CA LYS A 97 10.61 9.45 0.02
C LYS A 97 10.36 9.05 1.47
N GLU A 98 9.14 9.21 1.95
CA GLU A 98 8.79 8.85 3.32
C GLU A 98 8.96 7.34 3.56
N ILE A 99 8.48 6.50 2.65
CA ILE A 99 8.68 5.03 2.71
C ILE A 99 10.17 4.69 2.73
N CYS A 100 10.98 5.34 1.90
CA CYS A 100 12.42 5.11 1.86
C CYS A 100 13.12 5.55 3.13
N TRP A 101 12.76 6.71 3.66
CA TRP A 101 13.29 7.20 4.92
C TRP A 101 12.93 6.26 6.07
N ARG A 102 11.66 5.86 6.18
CA ARG A 102 11.21 4.90 7.19
C ARG A 102 11.90 3.55 7.07
N SER A 103 12.09 3.04 5.85
CA SER A 103 12.84 1.81 5.63
C SER A 103 14.24 1.86 6.25
N GLU A 104 14.91 3.00 6.22
CA GLU A 104 16.28 3.10 6.75
C GLU A 104 16.35 3.53 8.22
N ASN A 105 15.25 4.06 8.80
CA ASN A 105 15.26 4.68 10.14
C ASN A 105 14.23 4.09 11.12
N GLY A 106 13.39 3.16 10.68
CA GLY A 106 12.35 2.58 11.50
C GLY A 106 11.95 1.19 11.02
N GLU A 107 11.02 0.60 11.75
CA GLU A 107 10.44 -0.70 11.40
C GLU A 107 9.06 -0.49 10.76
N PHE A 108 8.74 -1.39 9.83
CA PHE A 108 7.36 -1.61 9.41
C PHE A 108 6.70 -2.55 10.41
N GLY A 109 5.38 -2.49 10.51
CA GLY A 109 4.59 -3.34 11.38
C GLY A 109 4.55 -4.79 10.90
N SER A 110 3.36 -5.34 10.76
CA SER A 110 3.21 -6.75 10.37
C SER A 110 3.60 -7.04 8.90
N GLU A 111 3.56 -8.32 8.52
CA GLU A 111 3.61 -8.80 7.12
C GLU A 111 2.36 -9.64 6.82
N ARG A 112 1.17 -9.07 7.05
CA ARG A 112 -0.11 -9.77 6.92
C ARG A 112 -0.71 -9.65 5.53
N ALA A 113 -0.49 -8.54 4.83
CA ALA A 113 -1.14 -8.34 3.52
C ALA A 113 -0.53 -9.25 2.45
N GLY A 114 0.80 -9.38 2.43
CA GLY A 114 1.52 -10.04 1.34
C GLY A 114 1.43 -9.28 0.02
N LEU A 115 2.15 -9.73 -1.01
CA LEU A 115 2.15 -9.17 -2.36
C LEU A 115 2.00 -10.26 -3.43
N ASP A 116 1.52 -9.83 -4.60
CA ASP A 116 1.57 -10.65 -5.80
C ASP A 116 3.03 -10.96 -6.17
N THR A 117 3.30 -12.20 -6.59
CA THR A 117 4.64 -12.67 -6.93
C THR A 117 5.28 -11.93 -8.11
N SER A 118 4.49 -11.27 -8.95
CA SER A 118 4.98 -10.45 -10.06
C SER A 118 5.82 -9.25 -9.60
N PHE A 119 5.64 -8.78 -8.36
CA PHE A 119 6.47 -7.71 -7.80
C PHE A 119 7.91 -8.14 -7.51
N GLU A 120 8.20 -9.44 -7.48
CA GLU A 120 9.54 -9.95 -7.17
C GLU A 120 10.57 -9.51 -8.22
N GLU A 121 10.20 -9.50 -9.51
CA GLU A 121 11.08 -9.03 -10.58
C GLU A 121 11.45 -7.55 -10.38
N THR A 122 10.47 -6.72 -10.00
CA THR A 122 10.68 -5.30 -9.73
C THR A 122 11.54 -5.09 -8.48
N ARG A 123 11.33 -5.90 -7.43
CA ARG A 123 12.16 -5.90 -6.21
C ARG A 123 13.62 -6.20 -6.55
N GLU A 124 13.88 -7.22 -7.36
CA GLU A 124 15.24 -7.59 -7.79
C GLU A 124 15.90 -6.50 -8.64
N LYS A 125 15.15 -5.83 -9.53
CA LYS A 125 15.67 -4.68 -10.29
C LYS A 125 16.11 -3.55 -9.36
N CYS A 126 15.32 -3.22 -8.36
CA CYS A 126 15.67 -2.22 -7.36
C CYS A 126 16.95 -2.62 -6.59
N LEU A 127 17.05 -3.89 -6.16
CA LEU A 127 18.24 -4.39 -5.48
C LEU A 127 19.50 -4.31 -6.34
N LYS A 128 19.41 -4.61 -7.64
CA LYS A 128 20.53 -4.49 -8.58
C LYS A 128 21.01 -3.04 -8.70
N LEU A 129 20.09 -2.07 -8.79
CA LEU A 129 20.45 -0.65 -8.80
C LEU A 129 21.21 -0.26 -7.52
N ILE A 130 20.74 -0.73 -6.37
CA ILE A 130 21.38 -0.48 -5.07
C ILE A 130 22.77 -1.11 -5.02
N SER A 131 22.90 -2.39 -5.38
CA SER A 131 24.18 -3.11 -5.29
C SER A 131 25.23 -2.58 -6.26
N ASN A 132 24.80 -2.06 -7.41
CA ASN A 132 25.70 -1.50 -8.42
C ASN A 132 26.08 -0.04 -8.13
N GLY A 133 25.56 0.57 -7.06
CA GLY A 133 25.79 1.99 -6.77
C GLY A 133 25.15 2.93 -7.79
N GLN A 134 24.08 2.51 -8.46
CA GLN A 134 23.38 3.26 -9.51
C GLN A 134 22.22 4.10 -8.96
N ILE A 135 22.28 4.43 -7.67
CA ILE A 135 21.28 5.29 -7.02
C ILE A 135 21.62 6.74 -7.32
N ALA A 136 20.63 7.51 -7.76
CA ALA A 136 20.81 8.93 -8.05
C ALA A 136 21.21 9.72 -6.80
N ASP A 137 21.96 10.81 -7.01
CA ASP A 137 22.44 11.65 -5.93
C ASP A 137 21.29 12.19 -5.07
N GLY A 138 21.45 12.07 -3.74
CA GLY A 138 20.46 12.53 -2.77
C GLY A 138 19.22 11.63 -2.63
N VAL A 139 19.15 10.49 -3.34
CA VAL A 139 18.08 9.51 -3.17
C VAL A 139 18.39 8.52 -2.05
N VAL A 140 17.45 8.35 -1.13
CA VAL A 140 17.50 7.30 -0.10
C VAL A 140 16.91 6.03 -0.69
N ALA A 141 17.67 4.93 -0.65
CA ALA A 141 17.19 3.62 -1.08
C ALA A 141 16.56 2.83 0.08
N PRO A 142 15.42 2.15 -0.12
CA PRO A 142 14.71 1.44 0.93
C PRO A 142 15.27 0.02 1.15
N ARG A 143 16.48 -0.10 1.72
CA ARG A 143 17.19 -1.38 1.83
C ARG A 143 16.48 -2.35 2.76
N ALA A 144 16.04 -1.90 3.94
CA ALA A 144 15.35 -2.79 4.88
C ALA A 144 14.04 -3.33 4.29
N LEU A 145 13.27 -2.48 3.61
CA LEU A 145 12.04 -2.85 2.90
C LEU A 145 12.29 -3.95 1.87
N LEU A 146 13.34 -3.81 1.07
CA LEU A 146 13.65 -4.72 -0.05
C LEU A 146 14.51 -5.92 0.35
N SER A 147 15.04 -5.96 1.58
CA SER A 147 16.05 -6.90 2.05
C SER A 147 15.67 -8.38 1.91
N LYS A 148 14.37 -8.69 1.94
CA LYS A 148 13.83 -10.04 1.78
C LYS A 148 12.57 -10.03 0.90
N PRO A 149 12.23 -11.15 0.23
CA PRO A 149 10.98 -11.29 -0.51
C PRO A 149 9.75 -10.99 0.35
N PHE A 150 8.66 -10.59 -0.28
CA PHE A 150 7.37 -10.43 0.38
C PHE A 150 6.64 -11.77 0.44
N GLN A 151 5.86 -11.99 1.51
CA GLN A 151 4.96 -13.14 1.54
C GLN A 151 3.91 -13.01 0.42
N SER A 152 3.43 -14.12 -0.11
CA SER A 152 2.32 -14.10 -1.07
C SER A 152 1.05 -13.59 -0.40
N GLN A 153 0.21 -12.88 -1.15
CA GLN A 153 -1.11 -12.44 -0.66
C GLN A 153 -1.91 -13.63 -0.11
N ASN A 154 -2.51 -13.44 1.05
CA ASN A 154 -3.48 -14.38 1.60
C ASN A 154 -4.88 -13.94 1.19
N GLY A 155 -5.68 -14.83 0.59
CA GLY A 155 -7.06 -14.54 0.17
C GLY A 155 -8.06 -14.37 1.32
N ASN A 156 -7.59 -14.13 2.55
CA ASN A 156 -8.40 -14.09 3.77
C ASN A 156 -8.72 -12.65 4.22
N GLY A 157 -8.61 -11.67 3.31
CA GLY A 157 -8.98 -10.29 3.56
C GLY A 157 -10.46 -10.13 3.88
N LYS A 158 -10.79 -9.25 4.84
CA LYS A 158 -12.17 -8.86 5.15
C LYS A 158 -12.82 -8.04 4.03
N TYR A 159 -11.98 -7.36 3.26
CA TYR A 159 -12.36 -6.57 2.10
C TYR A 159 -11.47 -6.95 0.92
N PHE A 160 -11.96 -6.67 -0.28
CA PHE A 160 -11.18 -6.64 -1.51
C PHE A 160 -11.58 -5.42 -2.34
N VAL A 161 -10.68 -4.93 -3.20
CA VAL A 161 -11.01 -3.85 -4.13
C VAL A 161 -11.81 -4.35 -5.34
N SER A 162 -12.96 -3.72 -5.60
CA SER A 162 -13.79 -3.90 -6.80
C SER A 162 -14.13 -2.53 -7.37
N ASP A 163 -13.70 -2.23 -8.59
CA ASP A 163 -13.88 -0.93 -9.26
C ASP A 163 -13.52 0.29 -8.39
N GLY A 164 -12.46 0.15 -7.57
CA GLY A 164 -11.98 1.21 -6.67
C GLY A 164 -12.72 1.33 -5.33
N MET A 165 -13.77 0.54 -5.11
CA MET A 165 -14.48 0.39 -3.85
C MET A 165 -13.90 -0.77 -3.04
N LEU A 166 -13.89 -0.65 -1.71
CA LEU A 166 -13.60 -1.76 -0.81
C LEU A 166 -14.92 -2.48 -0.52
N VAL A 167 -15.03 -3.75 -0.94
CA VAL A 167 -16.24 -4.55 -0.76
C VAL A 167 -15.98 -5.64 0.27
N ASN A 168 -16.88 -5.77 1.25
CA ASN A 168 -16.78 -6.77 2.30
C ASN A 168 -16.93 -8.18 1.72
N SER A 169 -15.93 -9.02 1.95
CA SER A 169 -15.87 -10.39 1.41
C SER A 169 -17.10 -11.22 1.79
N SER A 170 -17.61 -11.06 3.03
CA SER A 170 -18.78 -11.81 3.51
C SER A 170 -20.10 -11.39 2.88
N PHE A 171 -20.25 -10.10 2.55
CA PHE A 171 -21.42 -9.58 1.86
C PHE A 171 -21.52 -10.16 0.44
N MET A 172 -20.40 -10.21 -0.27
CA MET A 172 -20.34 -10.78 -1.61
C MET A 172 -20.57 -12.29 -1.65
N SER A 173 -20.03 -13.05 -0.69
CA SER A 173 -20.35 -14.48 -0.56
C SER A 173 -21.85 -14.73 -0.35
N GLY A 174 -22.51 -13.87 0.44
CA GLY A 174 -23.96 -13.92 0.66
C GLY A 174 -24.79 -13.62 -0.59
N LEU A 175 -24.34 -12.67 -1.42
CA LEU A 175 -24.98 -12.34 -2.70
C LEU A 175 -24.79 -13.42 -3.77
N LEU A 176 -23.63 -14.07 -3.79
CA LEU A 176 -23.30 -15.09 -4.80
C LEU A 176 -23.77 -16.51 -4.41
N GLY A 177 -24.22 -16.70 -3.16
CA GLY A 177 -24.73 -18.00 -2.67
C GLY A 177 -23.64 -19.03 -2.37
N TRP A 178 -22.42 -18.59 -2.08
CA TRP A 178 -21.30 -19.48 -1.71
C TRP A 178 -21.24 -19.50 -0.19
N ALA A 179 -21.97 -20.45 0.40
CA ALA A 179 -21.95 -20.76 1.83
C ALA A 179 -20.87 -21.81 2.13
#